data_AF-A0ABD0LL00-F1
#
_entry.id   AF-A0ABD0LL00-F1
#
_cell.length_a   1.000
_cell.length_b   1.000
_cell.length_c   1.000
_cell.angle_alpha   90.00
_cell.angle_beta   90.00
_cell.angle_gamma   90.00
#
_symmetry.space_group_name_H-M   'P 1'
#
loop_
_entity.id
_entity.type
_entity.pdbx_description
1 polymer ?
#
loop_
_entity_poly.entity_id
_entity_poly.type
_entity_poly.pdbx_seq_one_letter_code
_entity_poly.pdbx_strand_id
1 'polypeptide(L)'
;MEVDSVHAKIEKQQKIQALEVPADYCRIVEEARQGPTPYSCKYVEHQFFKNYEATQLYQSVRPGSKRGDQCLVDVKEFLSVLQGIRRKYHDLQEVKLVLHPNNHHLYDNLPTEP
;
A
#
# COMPACT_ATOMS: atom_id res chain seq x y z
N MET A 1 17.80 5.28 13.83
CA MET A 1 17.53 4.63 15.13
C MET A 1 16.31 5.22 15.87
N GLU A 2 15.74 6.36 15.45
CA GLU A 2 14.52 6.91 16.07
C GLU A 2 13.29 6.02 15.83
N VAL A 3 13.17 5.42 14.64
CA VAL A 3 12.07 4.51 14.28
C VAL A 3 11.99 3.32 15.23
N ASP A 4 13.14 2.72 15.57
CA ASP A 4 13.22 1.58 16.49
C ASP A 4 12.75 1.96 17.91
N SER A 5 13.04 3.19 18.33
CA SER A 5 12.64 3.71 19.65
C SER A 5 11.14 3.96 19.77
N VAL A 6 10.49 4.33 18.66
CA VAL A 6 9.03 4.50 18.58
C VAL A 6 8.35 3.15 18.65
N HIS A 7 8.85 2.19 17.85
CA HIS A 7 8.30 0.84 17.80
C HIS A 7 8.33 0.15 19.17
N ALA A 8 9.48 0.19 19.85
CA ALA A 8 9.64 -0.41 21.18
C ALA A 8 8.69 0.18 22.24
N LYS A 9 8.36 1.48 22.16
CA LYS A 9 7.43 2.13 23.10
C LYS A 9 5.98 1.72 22.84
N ILE A 10 5.60 1.66 21.56
CA ILE A 10 4.25 1.23 21.16
C ILE A 10 4.03 -0.23 21.54
N GLU A 11 5.00 -1.12 21.27
CA GLU A 11 4.90 -2.54 21.65
C GLU A 11 4.74 -2.73 23.16
N LYS A 12 5.44 -1.94 23.98
CA LYS A 12 5.31 -1.99 25.44
C LYS A 12 3.90 -1.58 25.89
N GLN A 13 3.32 -0.56 25.26
CA GLN A 13 1.97 -0.09 25.55
C GLN A 13 0.89 -1.07 25.05
N GLN A 14 1.07 -1.63 23.85
CA GLN A 14 0.15 -2.60 23.25
C GLN A 14 0.08 -3.92 24.04
N LYS A 15 1.16 -4.33 24.73
CA LYS A 15 1.12 -5.50 25.63
C LYS A 15 0.25 -5.28 26.87
N ILE A 16 -0.04 -4.02 27.23
CA ILE A 16 -0.85 -3.65 28.40
C ILE A 16 -2.32 -3.47 28.01
N GLN A 17 -2.60 -2.98 26.80
CA GLN A 17 -3.96 -2.71 26.32
C GLN A 17 -4.37 -3.71 25.23
N ALA A 18 -5.53 -4.35 25.37
CA ALA A 18 -6.10 -5.16 24.31
C ALA A 18 -6.52 -4.26 23.13
N LEU A 19 -6.12 -4.65 21.92
CA LEU A 19 -6.55 -3.99 20.69
C LEU A 19 -7.81 -4.69 20.18
N GLU A 20 -8.96 -4.06 20.33
CA GLU A 20 -10.25 -4.63 19.88
C GLU A 20 -10.66 -4.09 18.51
N VAL A 21 -10.36 -2.81 18.24
CA VAL A 21 -10.68 -2.18 16.96
C VAL A 21 -9.47 -1.43 16.36
N PRO A 22 -9.38 -1.31 15.02
CA PRO A 22 -8.31 -0.56 14.36
C PRO A 22 -8.23 0.91 14.78
N ALA A 23 -9.33 1.50 15.24
CA ALA A 23 -9.34 2.87 15.76
C ALA A 23 -8.51 3.02 17.05
N ASP A 24 -8.39 1.96 17.84
CA ASP A 24 -7.62 1.97 19.09
C ASP A 24 -6.12 2.17 18.85
N TYR A 25 -5.62 1.84 17.65
CA TYR A 25 -4.21 2.04 17.30
C TYR A 25 -3.78 3.50 17.45
N CYS A 26 -4.60 4.45 17.00
CA CYS A 26 -4.24 5.87 17.09
C CYS A 26 -4.11 6.31 18.55
N ARG A 27 -5.05 5.89 19.39
CA ARG A 27 -5.03 6.17 20.83
C ARG A 27 -3.80 5.55 21.51
N ILE A 28 -3.51 4.27 21.25
CA ILE A 28 -2.36 3.57 21.83
C ILE A 28 -1.05 4.25 21.42
N VAL A 29 -0.94 4.66 20.16
CA VAL A 29 0.26 5.33 19.63
C VAL A 29 0.45 6.69 20.28
N GLU A 30 -0.61 7.49 20.46
CA GLU A 30 -0.52 8.79 21.15
C GLU A 30 -0.13 8.64 22.62
N GLU A 31 -0.69 7.63 23.30
CA GLU A 31 -0.40 7.34 24.71
C GLU A 31 0.99 6.71 24.95
N ALA A 32 1.58 6.07 23.94
CA ALA A 32 2.87 5.37 24.05
C ALA A 32 4.05 6.28 24.44
N ARG A 33 3.93 7.60 24.27
CA ARG A 33 4.96 8.56 24.74
C ARG A 33 4.31 9.78 25.39
N GLN A 34 4.44 9.90 26.70
CA GLN A 34 3.95 11.08 27.44
C GLN A 34 4.99 12.21 27.55
N GLY A 35 6.28 11.95 27.33
CA GLY A 35 7.34 12.97 27.40
C GLY A 35 8.46 12.77 26.37
N PRO A 36 9.06 13.84 25.81
CA PRO A 36 8.77 15.27 26.06
C PRO A 36 7.50 15.79 25.36
N THR A 37 6.99 15.12 24.32
CA THR A 37 5.70 15.42 23.68
C THR A 37 5.01 14.14 23.21
N PRO A 38 3.67 14.07 23.19
CA PRO A 38 2.94 12.96 22.58
C PRO A 38 3.31 12.71 21.13
N TYR A 39 3.17 11.46 20.68
CA TYR A 39 3.19 11.19 19.24
C TYR A 39 1.93 11.77 18.60
N SER A 40 2.02 12.22 17.35
CA SER A 40 0.86 12.64 16.57
C SER A 40 0.48 11.52 15.62
N CYS A 41 -0.71 10.94 15.82
CA CYS A 41 -1.26 10.00 14.86
C CYS A 41 -2.17 10.74 13.89
N LYS A 42 -2.06 10.44 12.60
CA LYS A 42 -2.96 10.98 11.57
C LYS A 42 -3.61 9.83 10.84
N TYR A 43 -4.93 9.85 10.77
CA TYR A 43 -5.65 8.92 9.92
C TYR A 43 -5.33 9.20 8.45
N VAL A 44 -5.15 8.12 7.71
CA VAL A 44 -4.94 8.18 6.27
C VAL A 44 -6.30 8.35 5.61
N GLU A 45 -6.61 9.56 5.17
CA GLU A 45 -7.82 9.84 4.41
C GLU A 45 -7.66 9.41 2.94
N HIS A 46 -8.76 9.25 2.21
CA HIS A 46 -8.72 8.90 0.77
C HIS A 46 -7.92 9.90 -0.09
N GLN A 47 -7.73 11.13 0.41
CA GLN A 47 -6.91 12.17 -0.23
C GLN A 47 -5.40 11.91 -0.12
N PHE A 48 -4.96 11.01 0.77
CA PHE A 48 -3.54 10.65 0.90
C PHE A 48 -3.02 9.89 -0.32
N PHE A 49 -3.90 9.13 -0.98
CA PHE A 49 -3.52 8.40 -2.18
C PHE A 49 -3.34 9.38 -3.34
N LYS A 50 -2.29 9.17 -4.13
CA LYS A 50 -2.05 9.97 -5.34
C LYS A 50 -3.29 9.88 -6.24
N ASN A 51 -3.88 11.03 -6.59
CA ASN A 51 -4.98 11.07 -7.55
C ASN A 51 -4.42 10.79 -8.95
N TYR A 52 -4.79 9.65 -9.53
CA TYR A 52 -4.42 9.24 -10.88
C TYR A 52 -5.50 9.56 -11.93
N GLU A 53 -6.60 10.23 -11.58
CA GLU A 53 -7.68 10.60 -12.52
C GLU A 53 -7.17 11.48 -13.68
N ALA A 54 -6.24 12.39 -13.39
CA ALA A 54 -5.59 13.23 -14.40
C ALA A 54 -4.43 12.52 -15.11
N THR A 55 -4.06 11.31 -14.67
CA THR A 55 -2.96 10.57 -15.30
C THR A 55 -3.50 9.86 -16.52
N GLN A 56 -2.97 10.23 -17.69
CA GLN A 56 -3.36 9.63 -18.96
C GLN A 56 -3.01 8.14 -18.95
N LEU A 57 -4.04 7.28 -18.83
CA LEU A 57 -3.89 5.85 -19.04
C LEU A 57 -3.47 5.62 -20.49
N TYR A 58 -2.22 5.23 -20.69
CA TYR A 58 -1.73 4.86 -22.01
C TYR A 58 -2.50 3.63 -22.50
N GLN A 59 -3.28 3.78 -23.58
CA GLN A 59 -4.00 2.66 -24.21
C GLN A 59 -3.04 1.61 -24.79
N SER A 60 -1.80 2.00 -25.12
CA SER A 60 -0.78 1.07 -25.59
C SER A 60 0.61 1.57 -25.25
N VAL A 61 1.49 0.63 -24.93
CA VAL A 61 2.92 0.90 -24.70
C VAL A 61 3.64 0.50 -25.98
N ARG A 62 3.68 1.42 -26.93
CA ARG A 62 4.39 1.24 -28.19
C ARG A 62 5.55 2.23 -28.27
N PRO A 63 6.72 1.81 -28.78
CA PRO A 63 7.80 2.74 -29.09
C PRO A 63 7.30 3.82 -30.05
N GLY A 64 7.61 5.07 -29.75
CA GLY A 64 7.23 6.19 -30.62
C GLY A 64 7.98 6.14 -31.92
N SER A 65 7.27 6.33 -33.02
CA SER A 65 7.89 6.38 -34.35
C SER A 65 8.12 7.83 -34.81
N LYS A 66 7.40 8.80 -34.24
CA LYS A 66 7.49 10.22 -34.59
C LYS A 66 7.80 11.11 -33.39
N ARG A 67 8.45 12.24 -33.65
CA ARG A 67 8.76 13.27 -32.65
C ARG A 67 7.46 13.93 -32.20
N GLY A 68 7.08 13.73 -30.94
CA GLY A 68 5.81 14.22 -30.38
C GLY A 68 4.77 13.13 -30.11
N ASP A 69 5.05 11.87 -30.45
CA ASP A 69 4.22 10.76 -29.99
C ASP A 69 4.27 10.67 -28.45
N GLN A 70 3.12 10.46 -27.81
CA GLN A 70 3.02 10.13 -26.39
C GLN A 70 3.58 8.72 -26.15
N CYS A 71 4.90 8.62 -26.15
CA CYS A 71 5.60 7.35 -26.00
C CYS A 71 6.46 7.36 -24.76
N LEU A 72 6.54 6.19 -24.12
CA LEU A 72 7.38 5.96 -22.97
C LEU A 72 8.85 6.11 -23.39
N VAL A 73 9.41 7.27 -23.06
CA VAL A 73 10.79 7.64 -23.38
C VAL A 73 11.77 6.76 -22.59
N ASP A 74 11.34 6.26 -21.42
CA ASP A 74 12.16 5.41 -20.56
C ASP A 74 11.47 4.08 -20.22
N VAL A 75 11.87 3.02 -20.94
CA VAL A 75 11.34 1.66 -20.79
C VAL A 75 11.63 1.09 -19.39
N LYS A 76 12.68 1.56 -18.71
CA LYS A 76 13.00 1.12 -17.34
C LYS A 76 11.95 1.53 -16.32
N GLU A 77 11.45 2.75 -16.42
CA GLU A 77 10.41 3.25 -15.51
C GLU A 77 9.09 2.51 -15.76
N PHE A 78 8.78 2.18 -17.01
CA PHE A 78 7.63 1.35 -17.33
C PHE A 78 7.77 -0.09 -16.84
N LEU A 79 8.94 -0.71 -17.01
CA LEU A 79 9.20 -2.08 -16.54
C LEU A 79 9.13 -2.16 -15.02
N SER A 80 9.59 -1.13 -14.28
CA SER A 80 9.47 -1.13 -12.82
C SER A 80 8.01 -1.02 -12.37
N VAL A 81 7.18 -0.22 -13.07
CA VAL A 81 5.74 -0.13 -12.84
C VAL A 81 5.05 -1.45 -13.15
N LEU A 82 5.36 -2.09 -14.28
CA LEU A 82 4.84 -3.41 -14.63
C LEU A 82 5.26 -4.50 -13.63
N GLN A 83 6.50 -4.47 -13.16
CA GLN A 83 6.97 -5.38 -12.12
C GLN A 83 6.24 -5.14 -10.79
N GLY A 84 5.92 -3.89 -10.45
CA GLY A 84 5.12 -3.55 -9.27
C GLY A 84 3.68 -4.06 -9.38
N ILE A 85 3.06 -3.88 -10.54
CA ILE A 85 1.72 -4.41 -10.85
C ILE A 85 1.70 -5.95 -10.78
N ARG A 86 2.74 -6.61 -11.32
CA ARG A 86 2.88 -8.07 -11.27
C ARG A 86 2.98 -8.60 -9.84
N ARG A 87 3.81 -7.97 -9.00
CA ARG A 87 3.92 -8.32 -7.57
C ARG A 87 2.58 -8.16 -6.86
N LYS A 88 1.86 -7.07 -7.11
CA LYS A 88 0.54 -6.83 -6.51
C LYS A 88 -0.46 -7.95 -6.82
N TYR A 89 -0.50 -8.46 -8.06
CA TYR A 89 -1.40 -9.56 -8.40
C TYR A 89 -1.01 -10.88 -7.75
N HIS A 90 0.29 -11.15 -7.63
CA HIS A 90 0.80 -12.31 -6.90
C HIS A 90 0.43 -12.26 -5.42
N ASP A 91 0.65 -11.13 -4.75
CA ASP A 91 0.32 -10.94 -3.34
C ASP A 91 -1.19 -11.11 -3.08
N LEU A 92 -2.05 -10.65 -4.01
CA LEU A 92 -3.50 -10.83 -3.93
C LEU A 92 -3.92 -12.31 -4.10
N GLN A 93 -3.17 -13.09 -4.88
CA GLN A 93 -3.38 -14.54 -4.98
C GLN A 93 -2.94 -15.27 -3.71
N GLU A 94 -1.88 -14.82 -3.04
CA GLU A 94 -1.49 -15.37 -1.74
C GLU A 94 -2.53 -15.07 -0.65
N VAL A 95 -3.11 -13.86 -0.65
CA VAL A 95 -4.18 -13.48 0.29
C VAL A 95 -5.41 -14.37 0.12
N LYS A 96 -5.73 -14.80 -1.10
CA LYS A 96 -6.82 -15.75 -1.37
C LYS A 96 -6.66 -17.06 -0.58
N LEU A 97 -5.43 -17.54 -0.37
CA LEU A 97 -5.15 -18.79 0.34
C LEU A 97 -5.51 -18.71 1.84
N VAL A 98 -5.52 -17.51 2.42
CA VAL A 98 -5.77 -17.27 3.85
C VAL A 98 -7.24 -16.89 4.11
N LEU A 99 -7.96 -16.40 3.09
CA LEU A 99 -9.35 -15.96 3.21
C LEU A 99 -10.35 -17.13 3.21
N HIS A 100 -11.51 -16.90 3.82
CA HIS A 100 -12.62 -17.86 3.85
C HIS A 100 -13.09 -18.20 2.42
N PRO A 101 -13.42 -19.47 2.10
CA PRO A 101 -13.74 -19.93 0.74
C PRO A 101 -14.82 -19.12 0.02
N ASN A 102 -15.82 -18.63 0.75
CA ASN A 102 -16.90 -17.81 0.18
C ASN A 102 -16.41 -16.51 -0.48
N ASN A 103 -15.20 -16.02 -0.14
CA ASN A 103 -14.64 -14.78 -0.69
C ASN A 103 -13.68 -15.03 -1.85
N HIS A 104 -13.43 -16.30 -2.21
CA HIS A 104 -12.46 -16.65 -3.25
C HIS A 104 -12.85 -16.16 -4.64
N HIS A 105 -14.16 -16.08 -4.91
CA HIS A 105 -14.73 -15.60 -6.19
C HIS A 105 -14.29 -14.17 -6.56
N LEU A 106 -13.90 -13.35 -5.58
CA LEU A 106 -13.40 -11.99 -5.80
C LEU A 106 -12.01 -11.97 -6.47
N TYR A 107 -11.27 -13.08 -6.40
CA TYR A 107 -9.89 -13.20 -6.85
C TYR A 107 -9.72 -14.13 -8.07
N ASP A 108 -10.80 -14.81 -8.49
CA ASP A 108 -10.77 -15.78 -9.60
C ASP A 108 -10.52 -15.13 -10.96
N ASN A 109 -10.89 -13.86 -11.13
CA ASN A 109 -10.72 -13.12 -12.38
C ASN A 109 -9.40 -12.33 -12.45
N LEU A 110 -8.50 -12.55 -11.49
CA LEU A 110 -7.18 -11.92 -11.54
C LEU A 110 -6.35 -12.54 -12.67
N PRO A 111 -5.53 -11.77 -13.39
CA PRO A 111 -4.63 -12.31 -14.39
C PRO A 111 -3.67 -13.32 -13.74
N THR A 112 -3.91 -14.61 -13.99
CA THR A 112 -2.96 -15.69 -13.67
C THR A 112 -1.96 -15.82 -14.80
N GLU A 113 -0.68 -16.00 -14.47
CA GLU A 113 0.33 -16.31 -15.48
C GLU A 113 -0.04 -17.59 -16.24
N PRO A 114 0.24 -17.69 -17.55
CA PRO A 114 0.23 -18.97 -18.25
C PRO A 114 1.34 -19.90 -17.75
#